data_AF-A0A7C0XG61-F1
#
_entry.id   AF-A0A7C0XG61-F1
#
_cell.length_a   1.000
_cell.length_b   1.000
_cell.length_c   1.000
_cell.angle_alpha   90.00
_cell.angle_beta   90.00
_cell.angle_gamma   90.00
#
_symmetry.space_group_name_H-M   'P 1'
#
loop_
_entity.id
_entity.type
_entity.pdbx_description
1 polymer ?
#
loop_
_entity_poly.entity_id
_entity_poly.type
_entity_poly.pdbx_seq_one_letter_code
_entity_poly.pdbx_strand_id
1 'polypeptide(L)'
;MKYVRKRDGRLELFDQNRITNAIWKAAKAVGGKDRELSKRLSDQVVAMLKERFGEEGVPTVEEIQDVVEKVLIENGHARTAKAYILYRKQHQDMRELAALLSSADLVDQYLNLEDWRVRENSNMSYSLQGLNNYLSSTVIAKYWITRIYPPRIAEAHFSGEMHIHDLGVLGPYCVGWDLRDLLLLGFGGVRGKIESTPAKHFRTALGQVVNFFYTLQGEAAGAQAFSNFDTYLAPFIRYDGLSQKEVEQALQEFFFNMNVPTRVGFQCLSEDTKILTPDGWKSYDQVKVGDIIYTFNLETHEIEMKTVKDIFVRKYQGKMYNLRNRTQNQLVSPHHRVVRQVFN
;
A
#
# COMPACT_ATOMS: atom_id res chain seq x y z
N MET A 1 11.89 1.16 46.61
CA MET A 1 11.81 1.28 45.14
C MET A 1 10.83 2.40 44.81
N LYS A 2 11.29 3.53 44.26
CA LYS A 2 10.43 4.72 44.03
C LYS A 2 10.02 4.93 42.57
N TYR A 3 10.85 4.50 41.63
CA TYR A 3 10.68 4.76 40.21
C TYR A 3 10.84 3.51 39.35
N VAL A 4 10.20 3.51 38.19
CA VAL A 4 10.35 2.54 37.10
C VAL A 4 10.86 3.27 35.87
N ARG A 5 11.83 2.68 35.18
CA ARG A 5 12.31 3.20 33.91
C ARG A 5 11.48 2.63 32.77
N LYS A 6 10.81 3.50 32.01
CA LYS A 6 10.14 3.14 30.76
C LYS A 6 11.15 2.97 29.62
N ARG A 7 10.72 2.30 28.55
CA ARG A 7 11.53 2.10 27.34
C ARG A 7 11.98 3.39 26.66
N ASP A 8 11.23 4.48 26.82
CA ASP A 8 11.58 5.82 26.32
C ASP A 8 12.56 6.56 27.25
N GLY A 9 13.10 5.88 28.25
CA GLY A 9 14.03 6.43 29.23
C GLY A 9 13.38 7.25 30.36
N ARG A 10 12.06 7.51 30.30
CA ARG A 10 11.37 8.30 31.32
C ARG A 10 11.23 7.51 32.62
N LEU A 11 11.34 8.22 33.73
CA LEU A 11 11.07 7.69 35.07
C LEU A 11 9.61 7.93 35.44
N GLU A 12 8.89 6.88 35.80
CA GLU A 12 7.52 6.95 36.33
C GLU A 12 7.51 6.43 37.77
N LEU A 13 6.60 6.93 38.61
CA LEU A 13 6.42 6.41 39.96
C LEU A 13 6.03 4.93 39.93
N PHE A 14 6.66 4.14 40.80
CA PHE A 14 6.32 2.72 40.93
C PHE A 14 4.93 2.55 41.53
N ASP A 15 4.03 1.88 40.81
CA ASP A 15 2.69 1.52 41.29
C ASP A 15 2.49 0.00 41.23
N GLN A 16 2.47 -0.62 42.40
CA GLN A 16 2.24 -2.06 42.55
C GLN A 16 0.86 -2.49 42.01
N ASN A 17 -0.15 -1.61 42.05
CA ASN A 17 -1.49 -1.96 41.57
C ASN A 17 -1.49 -2.30 40.08
N ARG A 18 -0.57 -1.73 39.29
CA ARG A 18 -0.41 -2.09 37.88
C ARG A 18 0.01 -3.56 37.71
N ILE A 19 0.92 -4.05 38.56
CA ILE A 19 1.36 -5.45 38.56
C ILE A 19 0.19 -6.36 38.97
N THR A 20 -0.48 -6.03 40.08
CA THR A 20 -1.64 -6.78 40.57
C THR A 20 -2.74 -6.88 39.52
N ASN A 21 -3.05 -5.78 38.84
CA ASN A 21 -4.07 -5.74 37.79
C ASN A 21 -3.65 -6.53 36.54
N ALA A 22 -2.36 -6.51 36.18
CA ALA A 22 -1.86 -7.28 35.04
C ALA A 22 -1.92 -8.80 35.31
N ILE A 23 -1.50 -9.24 36.50
CA ILE A 23 -1.63 -10.63 36.96
C ILE A 23 -3.11 -11.03 37.01
N TRP A 24 -3.97 -10.18 37.56
CA TRP A 24 -5.40 -10.43 37.65
C TRP A 24 -6.07 -10.59 36.27
N LYS A 25 -5.72 -9.73 35.30
CA LYS A 25 -6.22 -9.85 33.92
C LYS A 25 -5.79 -11.17 33.27
N ALA A 26 -4.53 -11.57 33.44
CA ALA A 26 -4.04 -12.86 32.94
C ALA A 26 -4.73 -14.04 33.63
N ALA A 27 -4.93 -13.98 34.95
CA ALA A 27 -5.64 -15.00 35.71
C ALA A 27 -7.10 -15.14 35.25
N LYS A 28 -7.80 -14.01 35.05
CA LYS A 28 -9.18 -13.99 34.55
C LYS A 28 -9.28 -14.59 33.15
N ALA A 29 -8.31 -14.33 32.27
CA ALA A 29 -8.27 -14.88 30.91
C ALA A 29 -8.19 -16.42 30.89
N VAL A 30 -7.68 -17.05 31.94
CA VAL A 30 -7.62 -18.52 32.09
C VAL A 30 -8.67 -19.09 33.04
N GLY A 31 -9.65 -18.28 33.47
CA GLY A 31 -10.77 -18.69 34.32
C GLY A 31 -10.57 -18.49 35.83
N GLY A 32 -9.49 -17.84 36.25
CA GLY A 32 -9.22 -17.49 37.65
C GLY A 32 -10.19 -16.46 38.20
N LYS A 33 -10.60 -16.64 39.46
CA LYS A 33 -11.56 -15.76 40.17
C LYS A 33 -10.99 -15.13 41.44
N ASP A 34 -9.79 -15.53 41.86
CA ASP A 34 -9.17 -15.06 43.09
C ASP A 34 -8.27 -13.84 42.85
N ARG A 35 -8.82 -12.66 43.14
CA ARG A 35 -8.08 -11.39 43.05
C ARG A 35 -7.10 -11.22 44.23
N GLU A 36 -7.38 -11.82 45.38
CA GLU A 36 -6.49 -11.76 46.54
C GLU A 36 -5.22 -12.56 46.32
N LEU A 37 -5.31 -13.71 45.65
CA LEU A 37 -4.15 -14.45 45.17
C LEU A 37 -3.30 -13.62 44.21
N SER A 38 -3.93 -12.87 43.31
CA SER A 38 -3.20 -11.96 42.41
C SER A 38 -2.45 -10.85 43.16
N LYS A 39 -3.02 -10.38 44.28
CA LYS A 39 -2.35 -9.41 45.17
C LYS A 39 -1.17 -10.06 45.90
N ARG A 40 -1.34 -11.26 46.46
CA ARG A 40 -0.25 -12.00 47.13
C ARG A 40 0.92 -12.28 46.19
N LEU A 41 0.65 -12.68 44.95
CA LEU A 41 1.68 -12.89 43.93
C LEU A 41 2.37 -11.56 43.56
N SER A 42 1.62 -10.46 43.49
CA SER A 42 2.19 -9.13 43.30
C SER A 42 3.09 -8.71 44.47
N ASP A 43 2.73 -9.01 45.72
CA ASP A 43 3.58 -8.74 46.89
C ASP A 43 4.90 -9.51 46.81
N GLN A 44 4.88 -10.77 46.38
CA GLN A 44 6.08 -11.57 46.13
C GLN A 44 6.96 -10.99 45.02
N VAL A 45 6.35 -10.50 43.92
CA VAL A 45 7.08 -9.81 42.85
C VAL A 45 7.80 -8.58 43.39
N VAL A 46 7.13 -7.77 44.22
CA VAL A 46 7.74 -6.57 44.82
C VAL A 46 8.90 -6.94 45.75
N ALA A 47 8.76 -8.00 46.55
CA ALA A 47 9.83 -8.48 47.41
C ALA A 47 11.08 -8.89 46.60
N MET A 48 10.90 -9.67 45.53
CA MET A 48 12.00 -10.06 44.63
C MET A 48 12.63 -8.88 43.90
N LEU A 49 11.84 -7.88 43.49
CA LEU A 49 12.36 -6.67 42.87
C LEU A 49 13.20 -5.84 43.85
N LYS A 50 12.75 -5.72 45.10
CA LYS A 50 13.51 -5.03 46.17
C LYS A 50 14.80 -5.77 46.51
N GLU A 51 14.79 -7.09 46.54
CA GLU A 51 15.98 -7.90 46.78
C GLU A 51 17.00 -7.74 45.64
N ARG A 52 16.53 -7.75 44.38
CA ARG A 52 17.40 -7.69 43.20
C ARG A 52 17.98 -6.31 42.92
N PHE A 53 17.21 -5.23 43.13
CA PHE A 53 17.60 -3.87 42.75
C PHE A 53 17.81 -2.92 43.94
N GLY A 54 17.51 -3.36 45.17
CA GLY A 54 17.60 -2.54 46.37
C GLY A 54 16.45 -1.54 46.54
N GLU A 55 16.49 -0.80 47.66
CA GLU A 55 15.49 0.22 48.02
C GLU A 55 15.46 1.41 47.03
N GLU A 56 16.60 1.73 46.40
CA GLU A 56 16.74 2.85 45.46
C GLU A 56 16.84 2.42 43.99
N GLY A 57 16.78 1.11 43.72
CA GLY A 57 16.83 0.57 42.37
C GLY A 57 15.72 1.10 41.47
N VAL A 58 16.05 1.25 40.19
CA VAL A 58 15.13 1.68 39.14
C VAL A 58 15.04 0.58 38.08
N PRO A 59 14.21 -0.45 38.30
CA PRO A 59 14.03 -1.51 37.31
C PRO A 59 13.34 -0.97 36.06
N THR A 60 13.64 -1.60 34.93
CA THR A 60 12.92 -1.41 33.67
C THR A 60 11.58 -2.15 33.69
N VAL A 61 10.68 -1.76 32.79
CA VAL A 61 9.38 -2.44 32.62
C VAL A 61 9.56 -3.92 32.27
N GLU A 62 10.60 -4.25 31.50
CA GLU A 62 10.95 -5.60 31.05
C GLU A 62 11.39 -6.46 32.22
N GLU A 63 12.28 -5.94 33.06
CA GLU A 63 12.76 -6.66 34.25
C GLU A 63 11.63 -6.95 35.24
N ILE A 64 10.69 -6.01 35.41
CA ILE A 64 9.47 -6.25 36.21
C ILE A 64 8.64 -7.39 35.60
N GLN A 65 8.44 -7.39 34.29
CA GLN A 65 7.68 -8.43 33.60
C GLN A 65 8.32 -9.81 33.73
N ASP A 66 9.65 -9.90 33.65
CA ASP A 66 10.38 -11.15 33.78
C ASP A 66 10.29 -11.72 35.21
N VAL A 67 10.31 -10.85 36.23
CA VAL A 67 10.08 -11.28 37.62
C VAL A 67 8.63 -11.76 37.79
N VAL A 68 7.63 -11.08 37.21
CA VAL A 68 6.23 -11.54 37.26
C VAL A 68 6.07 -12.93 36.64
N GLU A 69 6.70 -13.18 35.50
CA GLU A 69 6.68 -14.49 34.85
C GLU A 69 7.28 -15.57 35.75
N LYS A 70 8.46 -15.30 36.33
CA LYS A 70 9.13 -16.20 37.27
C LYS A 70 8.25 -16.55 38.47
N VAL A 71 7.65 -15.55 39.11
CA VAL A 71 6.76 -15.75 40.27
C VAL A 71 5.55 -16.62 39.91
N LEU A 72 4.94 -16.39 38.75
CA LEU A 72 3.78 -17.16 38.30
C LEU A 72 4.16 -18.63 38.02
N ILE A 73 5.35 -18.90 37.49
CA ILE A 73 5.82 -20.27 37.23
C ILE A 73 6.17 -20.98 38.55
N GLU A 74 6.94 -20.33 39.43
CA GLU A 74 7.38 -20.91 40.71
C GLU A 74 6.22 -21.23 41.65
N ASN A 75 5.14 -20.45 41.61
CA ASN A 75 3.92 -20.71 42.39
C ASN A 75 2.94 -21.68 41.68
N GLY A 76 3.36 -22.38 40.62
CA GLY A 76 2.55 -23.38 39.93
C GLY A 76 1.43 -22.83 39.05
N HIS A 77 1.41 -21.53 38.77
CA HIS A 77 0.42 -20.87 37.91
C HIS A 77 0.86 -20.81 36.44
N ALA A 78 1.39 -21.92 35.91
CA ALA A 78 1.94 -21.99 34.55
C ALA A 78 0.94 -21.57 33.45
N ARG A 79 -0.35 -21.87 33.61
CA ARG A 79 -1.40 -21.43 32.67
C ARG A 79 -1.57 -19.90 32.66
N THR A 80 -1.54 -19.27 33.85
CA THR A 80 -1.61 -17.82 33.99
C THR A 80 -0.34 -17.15 33.46
N ALA A 81 0.83 -17.73 33.74
CA ALA A 81 2.11 -17.27 33.19
C ALA A 81 2.08 -17.24 31.65
N LYS A 82 1.63 -18.35 31.01
CA LYS A 82 1.51 -18.42 29.55
C LYS A 82 0.57 -17.34 28.99
N ALA A 83 -0.58 -17.11 29.63
CA ALA A 83 -1.52 -16.06 29.21
C ALA A 83 -0.92 -14.65 29.37
N TYR A 84 -0.16 -14.42 30.44
CA TYR A 84 0.54 -13.16 30.69
C TYR A 84 1.62 -12.89 29.62
N ILE A 85 2.45 -13.89 29.30
CA ILE A 85 3.48 -13.82 28.26
C ILE A 85 2.86 -13.51 26.89
N LEU A 86 1.79 -14.23 26.52
CA LEU A 86 1.06 -14.01 25.26
C LEU A 86 0.49 -12.59 25.18
N TYR A 87 -0.11 -12.09 26.27
CA TYR A 87 -0.64 -10.73 26.32
C TYR A 87 0.44 -9.66 26.15
N ARG A 88 1.61 -9.84 26.79
CA ARG A 88 2.79 -8.98 26.63
C ARG A 88 3.27 -8.96 25.19
N LYS A 89 3.41 -10.15 24.57
CA LYS A 89 3.82 -10.28 23.18
C LYS A 89 2.86 -9.56 22.24
N GLN A 90 1.55 -9.77 22.39
CA GLN A 90 0.53 -9.08 21.60
C GLN A 90 0.62 -7.55 21.71
N HIS A 91 0.84 -7.02 22.91
CA HIS A 91 0.99 -5.57 23.14
C HIS A 91 2.31 -5.03 22.59
N GLN A 92 3.38 -5.82 22.60
CA GLN A 92 4.63 -5.47 21.96
C GLN A 92 4.47 -5.41 20.44
N ASP A 93 3.86 -6.44 19.83
CA ASP A 93 3.57 -6.47 18.39
C ASP A 93 2.75 -5.24 17.96
N MET A 94 1.72 -4.87 18.74
CA MET A 94 0.90 -3.70 18.48
C MET A 94 1.69 -2.38 18.54
N ARG A 95 2.63 -2.25 19.49
CA ARG A 95 3.48 -1.07 19.58
C ARG A 95 4.50 -1.01 18.45
N GLU A 96 5.10 -2.14 18.08
CA GLU A 96 6.01 -2.22 16.93
C GLU A 96 5.31 -1.97 15.60
N LEU A 97 4.03 -2.32 15.49
CA LEU A 97 3.20 -1.95 14.36
C LEU A 97 2.89 -0.44 14.38
N ALA A 98 2.50 0.11 15.54
CA ALA A 98 2.23 1.53 15.70
C ALA A 98 3.47 2.42 15.45
N ALA A 99 4.66 1.96 15.84
CA ALA A 99 5.93 2.65 15.60
C ALA A 99 6.34 2.65 14.12
N LEU A 100 5.99 1.62 13.35
CA LEU A 100 6.16 1.65 11.88
C LEU A 100 5.11 2.52 11.20
N LEU A 101 3.90 2.58 11.78
CA LEU A 101 2.81 3.42 11.33
C LEU A 101 2.96 4.88 11.80
N SER A 102 4.10 5.29 12.37
CA SER A 102 4.44 6.72 12.41
C SER A 102 4.65 7.17 10.97
N SER A 103 3.53 7.53 10.35
CA SER A 103 3.33 7.70 8.91
C SER A 103 4.26 8.72 8.25
N ALA A 104 5.00 9.51 9.03
CA ALA A 104 6.05 10.39 8.52
C ALA A 104 7.21 9.58 7.91
N ASP A 105 7.76 8.61 8.64
CA ASP A 105 9.00 7.92 8.23
C ASP A 105 8.80 7.08 6.95
N LEU A 106 7.66 6.39 6.81
CA LEU A 106 7.38 5.61 5.60
C LEU A 106 7.13 6.49 4.37
N VAL A 107 6.49 7.65 4.57
CA VAL A 107 6.27 8.62 3.49
C VAL A 107 7.61 9.21 3.08
N ASP A 108 8.45 9.62 4.05
CA ASP A 108 9.77 10.17 3.79
C ASP A 108 10.70 9.17 3.09
N GLN A 109 10.71 7.90 3.51
CA GLN A 109 11.45 6.82 2.84
C GLN A 109 11.03 6.65 1.38
N TYR A 110 9.73 6.73 1.10
CA TYR A 110 9.23 6.67 -0.27
C TYR A 110 9.66 7.91 -1.06
N LEU A 111 9.46 9.11 -0.50
CA LEU A 111 9.77 10.39 -1.15
C LEU A 111 11.26 10.53 -1.49
N ASN A 112 12.13 10.04 -0.61
CA ASN A 112 13.58 10.09 -0.79
C ASN A 112 14.13 8.87 -1.58
N LEU A 113 13.26 7.94 -2.00
CA LEU A 113 13.64 6.70 -2.69
C LEU A 113 14.67 5.86 -1.90
N GLU A 114 14.58 5.89 -0.58
CA GLU A 114 15.55 5.23 0.32
C GLU A 114 15.30 3.72 0.43
N ASP A 115 14.06 3.27 0.19
CA ASP A 115 13.70 1.84 0.19
C ASP A 115 13.71 1.28 -1.25
N TRP A 116 14.41 0.16 -1.44
CA TRP A 116 14.43 -0.57 -2.72
C TRP A 116 13.04 -1.07 -3.13
N ARG A 117 12.13 -1.28 -2.18
CA ARG A 117 10.74 -1.69 -2.42
C ARG A 117 9.95 -0.72 -3.27
N VAL A 118 10.37 0.55 -3.33
CA VAL A 118 9.81 1.54 -4.27
C VAL A 118 9.97 1.08 -5.73
N ARG A 119 10.97 0.22 -6.02
CA ARG A 119 11.28 -0.33 -7.34
C ARG A 119 10.93 -1.81 -7.49
N GLU A 120 10.32 -2.44 -6.48
CA GLU A 120 9.99 -3.87 -6.50
C GLU A 120 8.92 -4.20 -7.55
N ASN A 121 7.90 -3.34 -7.67
CA ASN A 121 6.84 -3.53 -8.66
C ASN A 121 7.17 -2.80 -9.96
N SER A 122 7.53 -3.56 -10.99
CA SER A 122 7.88 -3.05 -12.33
C SER A 122 6.74 -2.34 -13.05
N ASN A 123 5.48 -2.62 -12.69
CA ASN A 123 4.31 -1.93 -13.21
C ASN A 123 4.05 -0.58 -12.49
N MET A 124 4.81 -0.28 -11.43
CA MET A 124 4.61 0.90 -10.62
C MET A 124 5.79 1.88 -10.72
N SER A 125 5.48 3.11 -11.19
CA SER A 125 6.38 4.26 -11.10
C SER A 125 6.12 5.11 -9.86
N TYR A 126 7.14 5.87 -9.45
CA TYR A 126 7.06 6.89 -8.42
C TYR A 126 5.92 7.87 -8.70
N SER A 127 4.88 7.80 -7.87
CA SER A 127 3.64 8.57 -7.99
C SER A 127 2.86 8.52 -6.67
N LEU A 128 1.79 9.30 -6.53
CA LEU A 128 0.88 9.20 -5.38
C LEU A 128 0.27 7.80 -5.23
N GLN A 129 -0.06 7.14 -6.35
CA GLN A 129 -0.57 5.76 -6.31
C GLN A 129 0.52 4.75 -5.94
N GLY A 130 1.75 4.99 -6.41
CA GLY A 130 2.92 4.24 -5.93
C GLY A 130 3.12 4.39 -4.43
N LEU A 131 2.92 5.59 -3.87
CA LEU A 131 3.01 5.84 -2.44
C LEU A 131 1.91 5.08 -1.69
N ASN A 132 0.66 5.20 -2.12
CA ASN A 132 -0.47 4.47 -1.52
C ASN A 132 -0.22 2.95 -1.52
N ASN A 133 0.25 2.41 -2.64
CA ASN A 133 0.58 0.99 -2.75
C ASN A 133 1.77 0.62 -1.87
N TYR A 134 2.83 1.42 -1.83
CA TYR A 134 4.01 1.20 -0.97
C TYR A 134 3.64 1.16 0.51
N LEU A 135 2.84 2.13 0.97
CA LEU A 135 2.35 2.18 2.34
C LEU A 135 1.48 0.96 2.67
N SER A 136 0.49 0.68 1.82
CA SER A 136 -0.43 -0.46 2.01
C SER A 136 0.33 -1.80 2.02
N SER A 137 1.18 -2.04 1.02
CA SER A 137 1.94 -3.27 0.89
C SER A 137 2.92 -3.50 2.05
N THR A 138 3.59 -2.46 2.53
CA THR A 138 4.50 -2.56 3.68
C THR A 138 3.75 -2.98 4.94
N VAL A 139 2.56 -2.41 5.17
CA VAL A 139 1.72 -2.73 6.34
C VAL A 139 1.18 -4.16 6.24
N ILE A 140 0.67 -4.55 5.07
CA ILE A 140 0.12 -5.89 4.83
C ILE A 140 1.21 -6.96 4.95
N ALA A 141 2.40 -6.72 4.40
CA ALA A 141 3.52 -7.64 4.48
C ALA A 141 3.93 -7.92 5.93
N LYS A 142 4.00 -6.88 6.77
CA LYS A 142 4.28 -7.07 8.19
C LYS A 142 3.16 -7.83 8.89
N TYR A 143 1.90 -7.57 8.55
CA TYR A 143 0.77 -8.32 9.11
C TYR A 143 0.89 -9.82 8.82
N TRP A 144 1.17 -10.21 7.57
CA TRP A 144 1.41 -11.60 7.20
C TRP A 144 2.49 -12.26 8.07
N ILE A 145 3.66 -11.62 8.12
CA ILE A 145 4.85 -12.17 8.77
C ILE A 145 4.72 -12.24 10.30
N THR A 146 4.05 -11.27 10.92
CA THR A 146 3.99 -11.18 12.38
C THR A 146 2.77 -11.87 12.98
N ARG A 147 1.64 -11.92 12.24
CA ARG A 147 0.36 -12.43 12.76
C ARG A 147 -0.07 -13.75 12.17
N ILE A 148 0.21 -13.98 10.88
CA ILE A 148 -0.33 -15.15 10.17
C ILE A 148 0.70 -16.27 10.08
N TYR A 149 1.91 -15.96 9.60
CA TYR A 149 2.95 -16.96 9.46
C TYR A 149 3.58 -17.33 10.81
N PRO A 150 3.93 -18.61 11.00
CA PRO A 150 4.76 -19.03 12.13
C PRO A 150 6.14 -18.34 12.11
N PRO A 151 6.75 -18.05 13.29
CA PRO A 151 8.03 -17.35 13.36
C PRO A 151 9.16 -17.96 12.53
N ARG A 152 9.22 -19.29 12.43
CA ARG A 152 10.21 -20.00 11.60
C ARG A 152 10.14 -19.65 10.11
N ILE A 153 8.93 -19.36 9.60
CA ILE A 153 8.72 -19.01 8.18
C ILE A 153 9.17 -17.57 7.95
N ALA A 154 8.86 -16.68 8.89
CA ALA A 154 9.36 -15.30 8.88
C ALA A 154 10.90 -15.25 8.91
N GLU A 155 11.52 -16.04 9.80
CA GLU A 155 12.97 -16.13 9.92
C GLU A 155 13.60 -16.62 8.62
N ALA A 156 13.08 -17.71 8.03
CA ALA A 156 13.57 -18.22 6.75
C ALA A 156 13.39 -17.22 5.59
N HIS A 157 12.34 -16.40 5.62
CA HIS A 157 12.14 -15.32 4.66
C HIS A 157 13.20 -14.21 4.80
N PHE A 158 13.48 -13.78 6.03
CA PHE A 158 14.43 -12.70 6.29
C PHE A 158 15.89 -13.14 6.23
N SER A 159 16.20 -14.41 6.52
CA SER A 159 17.55 -14.99 6.35
C SER A 159 17.89 -15.27 4.89
N GLY A 160 16.90 -15.22 4.00
CA GLY A 160 17.07 -15.52 2.57
C GLY A 160 17.07 -17.01 2.24
N GLU A 161 16.75 -17.89 3.20
CA GLU A 161 16.55 -19.33 2.94
C GLU A 161 15.36 -19.61 2.04
N MET A 162 14.33 -18.77 2.12
CA MET A 162 13.18 -18.78 1.22
C MET A 162 12.72 -17.34 0.91
N HIS A 163 11.97 -17.18 -0.17
CA HIS A 163 11.32 -15.91 -0.49
C HIS A 163 9.82 -16.12 -0.62
N ILE A 164 9.04 -15.33 0.11
CA ILE A 164 7.58 -15.36 0.06
C ILE A 164 7.14 -14.21 -0.82
N HIS A 165 6.61 -14.55 -1.98
CA HIS A 165 6.16 -13.57 -2.97
C HIS A 165 4.87 -12.87 -2.52
N ASP A 166 4.71 -11.63 -2.99
CA ASP A 166 3.44 -10.87 -2.95
C ASP A 166 2.83 -10.64 -1.56
N LEU A 167 3.67 -10.57 -0.53
CA LEU A 167 3.27 -10.22 0.84
C LEU A 167 2.56 -8.86 0.94
N GLY A 168 2.65 -8.01 -0.10
CA GLY A 168 2.00 -6.70 -0.16
C GLY A 168 0.48 -6.73 -0.36
N VAL A 169 -0.11 -7.89 -0.62
CA VAL A 169 -1.55 -8.02 -0.91
C VAL A 169 -2.19 -9.01 0.06
N LEU A 170 -3.38 -8.66 0.57
CA LEU A 170 -4.18 -9.55 1.43
C LEU A 170 -5.22 -10.29 0.57
N GLY A 171 -4.75 -11.05 -0.41
CA GLY A 171 -5.60 -11.66 -1.44
C GLY A 171 -4.89 -12.80 -2.14
N PRO A 172 -5.55 -13.43 -3.13
CA PRO A 172 -4.92 -14.46 -3.96
C PRO A 172 -3.79 -13.87 -4.82
N TYR A 173 -2.88 -14.75 -5.27
CA TYR A 173 -1.83 -14.38 -6.20
C TYR A 173 -2.42 -14.06 -7.58
N CYS A 174 -2.76 -15.07 -8.38
CA CYS A 174 -3.35 -14.89 -9.71
C CYS A 174 -4.77 -15.44 -9.75
N VAL A 175 -5.59 -14.93 -10.66
CA VAL A 175 -6.98 -15.39 -10.83
C VAL A 175 -7.31 -15.60 -12.30
N GLY A 176 -7.78 -16.81 -12.61
CA GLY A 176 -8.44 -17.11 -13.88
C GLY A 176 -9.94 -16.94 -13.71
N TRP A 177 -10.55 -16.09 -14.52
CA TRP A 177 -11.97 -15.78 -14.47
C TRP A 177 -12.72 -16.51 -15.59
N ASP A 178 -13.97 -16.89 -15.32
CA ASP A 178 -14.87 -17.40 -16.34
C ASP A 178 -15.56 -16.23 -17.07
N LEU A 179 -15.19 -16.02 -18.33
CA LEU A 179 -15.80 -14.99 -19.16
C LEU A 179 -17.29 -15.29 -19.40
N ARG A 180 -17.68 -16.57 -19.43
CA ARG A 180 -19.07 -16.97 -19.65
C ARG A 180 -19.97 -16.42 -18.55
N ASP A 181 -19.53 -16.47 -17.30
CA ASP A 181 -20.31 -15.95 -16.17
C ASP A 181 -20.52 -14.45 -16.29
N LEU A 182 -19.47 -13.68 -16.62
CA LEU A 182 -19.58 -12.24 -16.88
C LEU A 182 -20.56 -11.95 -18.02
N LEU A 183 -20.52 -12.72 -19.10
CA LEU A 183 -21.39 -12.52 -20.26
C LEU A 183 -22.85 -12.93 -20.01
N LEU A 184 -23.11 -13.89 -19.12
CA LEU A 184 -24.46 -14.39 -18.84
C LEU A 184 -25.15 -13.67 -17.69
N LEU A 185 -24.39 -13.23 -16.68
CA LEU A 185 -24.92 -12.60 -15.47
C LEU A 185 -24.73 -11.08 -15.50
N GLY A 186 -23.81 -10.58 -16.33
CA GLY A 186 -23.37 -9.19 -16.30
C GLY A 186 -22.36 -8.97 -15.17
N PHE A 187 -22.02 -7.70 -14.92
CA PHE A 187 -21.05 -7.33 -13.90
C PHE A 187 -21.76 -6.79 -12.66
N GLY A 188 -21.83 -7.59 -11.60
CA GLY A 188 -22.53 -7.24 -10.36
C GLY A 188 -22.27 -8.22 -9.22
N GLY A 189 -23.17 -8.26 -8.23
CA GLY A 189 -23.10 -9.13 -7.06
C GLY A 189 -22.63 -8.42 -5.77
N VAL A 190 -22.41 -7.10 -5.80
CA VAL A 190 -21.92 -6.34 -4.64
C VAL A 190 -23.02 -5.42 -4.12
N ARG A 191 -23.50 -5.72 -2.91
CA ARG A 191 -24.56 -4.96 -2.25
C ARG A 191 -24.22 -3.47 -2.16
N GLY A 192 -25.11 -2.63 -2.67
CA GLY A 192 -24.98 -1.16 -2.60
C GLY A 192 -24.04 -0.55 -3.64
N LYS A 193 -23.63 -1.32 -4.65
CA LYS A 193 -22.90 -0.81 -5.81
C LYS A 193 -23.76 -0.89 -7.07
N ILE A 194 -23.40 -0.08 -8.07
CA ILE A 194 -24.05 -0.12 -9.38
C ILE A 194 -23.62 -1.39 -10.08
N GLU A 195 -24.58 -2.07 -10.71
CA GLU A 195 -24.36 -3.30 -11.45
C GLU A 195 -24.71 -3.10 -12.93
N SER A 196 -24.08 -3.88 -13.80
CA SER A 196 -24.35 -3.90 -15.23
C SER A 196 -25.01 -5.23 -15.60
N THR A 197 -26.12 -5.17 -16.32
CA THR A 197 -26.73 -6.37 -16.93
C THR A 197 -25.84 -6.96 -18.03
N PRO A 198 -26.05 -8.22 -18.43
CA PRO A 198 -25.35 -8.85 -19.55
C PRO A 198 -25.23 -7.97 -20.79
N ALA A 199 -24.03 -7.94 -21.39
CA ALA A 199 -23.81 -7.25 -22.65
C ALA A 199 -24.63 -7.90 -23.78
N LYS A 200 -25.10 -7.09 -24.74
CA LYS A 200 -25.88 -7.54 -25.91
C LYS A 200 -25.17 -7.36 -27.25
N HIS A 201 -24.09 -6.58 -27.28
CA HIS A 201 -23.32 -6.24 -28.47
C HIS A 201 -21.82 -6.41 -28.20
N PHE A 202 -21.04 -6.71 -29.24
CA PHE A 202 -19.61 -7.05 -29.15
C PHE A 202 -18.80 -5.98 -28.44
N ARG A 203 -18.98 -4.70 -28.82
CA ARG A 203 -18.27 -3.58 -28.19
C ARG A 203 -18.64 -3.41 -26.71
N THR A 204 -19.91 -3.63 -26.36
CA THR A 204 -20.35 -3.58 -24.96
C THR A 204 -19.76 -4.71 -24.13
N ALA A 205 -19.64 -5.91 -24.70
CA ALA A 205 -19.00 -7.05 -24.04
C ALA A 205 -17.51 -6.75 -23.74
N LEU A 206 -16.78 -6.23 -24.74
CA LEU A 206 -15.39 -5.79 -24.56
C LEU A 206 -15.26 -4.70 -23.49
N GLY A 207 -16.18 -3.72 -23.46
CA GLY A 207 -16.22 -2.68 -22.43
C GLY A 207 -16.46 -3.23 -21.02
N GLN A 208 -17.35 -4.22 -20.86
CA GLN A 208 -17.55 -4.89 -19.57
C GLN A 208 -16.33 -5.69 -19.12
N VAL A 209 -15.66 -6.39 -20.04
CA VAL A 209 -14.38 -7.09 -19.76
C VAL A 209 -13.34 -6.12 -19.23
N VAL A 210 -13.19 -4.95 -19.88
CA VAL A 210 -12.27 -3.89 -19.44
C VAL A 210 -12.61 -3.44 -18.01
N ASN A 211 -13.86 -3.08 -17.75
CA ASN A 211 -14.30 -2.63 -16.42
C ASN A 211 -14.11 -3.71 -15.34
N PHE A 212 -14.33 -4.98 -15.71
CA PHE A 212 -14.16 -6.11 -14.81
C PHE A 212 -12.71 -6.24 -14.34
N PHE A 213 -11.76 -6.30 -15.28
CA PHE A 213 -10.33 -6.36 -14.94
C PHE A 213 -9.88 -5.13 -14.18
N TYR A 214 -10.33 -3.93 -14.56
CA TYR A 214 -9.98 -2.71 -13.84
C TYR A 214 -10.47 -2.68 -12.40
N THR A 215 -11.64 -3.24 -12.14
CA THR A 215 -12.19 -3.29 -10.78
C THR A 215 -11.44 -4.33 -9.95
N LEU A 216 -11.15 -5.49 -10.53
CA LEU A 216 -10.58 -6.62 -9.80
C LEU A 216 -9.05 -6.61 -9.73
N GLN A 217 -8.34 -5.77 -10.50
CA GLN A 217 -6.87 -5.65 -10.41
C GLN A 217 -6.37 -5.31 -9.00
N GLY A 218 -7.21 -4.67 -8.17
CA GLY A 218 -6.88 -4.36 -6.77
C GLY A 218 -7.10 -5.52 -5.79
N GLU A 219 -7.76 -6.60 -6.22
CA GLU A 219 -8.19 -7.72 -5.38
C GLU A 219 -7.25 -8.94 -5.46
N ALA A 220 -6.30 -8.95 -6.39
CA ALA A 220 -5.29 -10.00 -6.55
C ALA A 220 -3.92 -9.38 -6.85
N ALA A 221 -2.84 -10.05 -6.44
CA ALA A 221 -1.49 -9.49 -6.58
C ALA A 221 -0.91 -9.61 -7.99
N GLY A 222 -1.25 -10.70 -8.66
CA GLY A 222 -0.65 -11.16 -9.90
C GLY A 222 -1.61 -11.06 -11.09
N ALA A 223 -1.32 -11.91 -12.07
CA ALA A 223 -2.03 -11.91 -13.34
C ALA A 223 -3.51 -12.27 -13.20
N GLN A 224 -4.32 -11.60 -14.02
CA GLN A 224 -5.73 -11.92 -14.21
C GLN A 224 -5.98 -12.23 -15.66
N ALA A 225 -6.75 -13.29 -15.92
CA ALA A 225 -7.00 -13.76 -17.27
C ALA A 225 -8.41 -14.30 -17.44
N PHE A 226 -8.93 -14.16 -18.65
CA PHE A 226 -10.10 -14.91 -19.10
C PHE A 226 -9.65 -16.07 -19.96
N SER A 227 -10.27 -17.24 -19.78
CA SER A 227 -10.15 -18.35 -20.72
C SER A 227 -11.16 -18.19 -21.87
N ASN A 228 -10.84 -18.75 -23.04
CA ASN A 228 -11.75 -18.86 -24.18
C ASN A 228 -12.32 -17.50 -24.66
N PHE A 229 -11.52 -16.45 -24.57
CA PHE A 229 -11.90 -15.07 -24.90
C PHE A 229 -12.46 -14.94 -26.32
N ASP A 230 -11.78 -15.53 -27.30
CA ASP A 230 -12.18 -15.58 -28.70
C ASP A 230 -13.49 -16.36 -28.91
N THR A 231 -13.60 -17.53 -28.29
CA THR A 231 -14.72 -18.46 -28.44
C THR A 231 -16.01 -17.86 -27.90
N TYR A 232 -15.95 -17.22 -26.73
CA TYR A 232 -17.14 -16.65 -26.10
C TYR A 232 -17.58 -15.32 -26.71
N LEU A 233 -16.69 -14.61 -27.39
CA LEU A 233 -17.04 -13.35 -28.06
C LEU A 233 -17.47 -13.53 -29.53
N ALA A 234 -17.10 -14.64 -30.18
CA ALA A 234 -17.50 -14.93 -31.56
C ALA A 234 -19.02 -14.85 -31.82
N PRO A 235 -19.92 -15.31 -30.91
CA PRO A 235 -21.36 -15.16 -31.08
C PRO A 235 -21.82 -13.70 -31.20
N PHE A 236 -21.20 -12.77 -30.48
CA PHE A 236 -21.53 -11.35 -30.55
C PHE A 236 -21.16 -10.75 -31.90
N ILE A 237 -19.99 -11.13 -32.45
CA ILE A 237 -19.55 -10.71 -33.79
C ILE A 237 -20.56 -11.18 -34.84
N ARG A 238 -20.99 -12.46 -34.74
CA ARG A 238 -21.96 -13.05 -35.67
C ARG A 238 -23.36 -12.44 -35.54
N TYR A 239 -23.77 -12.10 -34.33
CA TYR A 239 -25.07 -11.48 -34.03
C TYR A 239 -25.13 -10.05 -34.55
N ASP A 240 -24.07 -9.26 -34.31
CA ASP A 240 -23.97 -7.87 -34.76
C ASP A 240 -23.70 -7.75 -36.27
N GLY A 241 -23.33 -8.85 -36.95
CA GLY A 241 -23.05 -8.86 -38.38
C GLY A 241 -21.79 -8.08 -38.76
N LEU A 242 -20.80 -8.02 -37.88
CA LEU A 242 -19.61 -7.18 -38.05
C LEU A 242 -18.69 -7.71 -39.14
N SER A 243 -18.16 -6.79 -39.94
CA SER A 243 -17.06 -7.05 -40.86
C SER A 243 -15.74 -7.23 -40.11
N GLN A 244 -14.75 -7.86 -40.76
CA GLN A 244 -13.40 -8.00 -40.20
C GLN A 244 -12.81 -6.65 -39.75
N LYS A 245 -12.98 -5.60 -40.56
CA LYS A 245 -12.45 -4.26 -40.25
C LYS A 245 -13.08 -3.67 -38.99
N GLU A 246 -14.37 -3.91 -38.76
CA GLU A 246 -15.06 -3.45 -37.55
C GLU A 246 -14.62 -4.24 -36.31
N VAL A 247 -14.39 -5.54 -36.45
CA VAL A 247 -13.84 -6.38 -35.39
C VAL A 247 -12.43 -5.92 -35.01
N GLU A 248 -11.55 -5.70 -35.99
CA GLU A 248 -10.20 -5.19 -35.77
C GLU A 248 -10.22 -3.82 -35.08
N GLN A 249 -11.14 -2.93 -35.48
CA GLN A 249 -11.28 -1.62 -34.85
C GLN A 249 -11.76 -1.73 -33.39
N ALA A 250 -12.69 -2.63 -33.09
CA ALA A 250 -13.18 -2.86 -31.73
C ALA A 250 -12.11 -3.54 -30.85
N LEU A 251 -11.31 -4.46 -31.40
CA LEU A 251 -10.18 -5.06 -30.69
C LEU A 251 -9.06 -4.03 -30.46
N GLN A 252 -8.79 -3.14 -31.42
CA GLN A 252 -7.86 -2.04 -31.21
C GLN A 252 -8.31 -1.16 -30.04
N GLU A 253 -9.58 -0.78 -29.98
CA GLU A 253 -10.15 -0.04 -28.85
C GLU A 253 -10.00 -0.82 -27.54
N PHE A 254 -10.32 -2.11 -27.53
CA PHE A 254 -10.15 -2.97 -26.37
C PHE A 254 -8.70 -3.01 -25.88
N PHE A 255 -7.75 -3.26 -26.77
CA PHE A 255 -6.33 -3.30 -26.42
C PHE A 255 -5.83 -1.92 -25.94
N PHE A 256 -6.30 -0.83 -26.52
CA PHE A 256 -5.92 0.50 -26.05
C PHE A 256 -6.46 0.75 -24.64
N ASN A 257 -7.71 0.37 -24.37
CA ASN A 257 -8.27 0.51 -23.03
C ASN A 257 -7.60 -0.42 -22.01
N MET A 258 -7.17 -1.63 -22.39
CA MET A 258 -6.42 -2.54 -21.51
C MET A 258 -4.98 -2.09 -21.25
N ASN A 259 -4.34 -1.42 -22.22
CA ASN A 259 -2.94 -1.01 -22.14
C ASN A 259 -2.72 0.44 -21.68
N VAL A 260 -3.78 1.23 -21.51
CA VAL A 260 -3.68 2.55 -20.88
C VAL A 260 -3.82 2.35 -19.38
N PRO A 261 -2.72 2.20 -18.60
CA PRO A 261 -2.85 2.21 -17.16
C PRO A 261 -3.57 3.50 -16.79
N THR A 262 -4.70 3.38 -16.10
CA THR A 262 -5.38 4.50 -15.45
C THR A 262 -4.49 5.01 -14.32
N ARG A 263 -3.41 5.69 -14.70
CA ARG A 263 -2.62 6.61 -13.90
C ARG A 263 -2.82 8.00 -14.46
N VAL A 264 -3.08 8.97 -13.59
CA VAL A 264 -3.12 10.38 -13.93
C VAL A 264 -1.70 10.92 -13.93
N GLY A 265 -1.31 11.59 -15.03
CA GLY A 265 -0.19 12.53 -15.07
C GLY A 265 1.16 11.97 -15.47
N PHE A 266 1.42 11.83 -16.78
CA PHE A 266 2.71 12.14 -17.41
C PHE A 266 2.46 12.57 -18.87
N GLN A 267 3.09 13.67 -19.28
CA GLN A 267 2.96 14.28 -20.61
C GLN A 267 4.35 14.24 -21.30
N CYS A 268 4.43 13.74 -22.54
CA CYS A 268 5.66 13.75 -23.36
C CYS A 268 5.60 14.81 -24.48
N LEU A 269 6.39 15.87 -24.39
CA LEU A 269 6.40 16.98 -25.35
C LEU A 269 7.29 16.66 -26.57
N SER A 270 6.99 17.27 -27.72
CA SER A 270 7.83 17.18 -28.92
C SER A 270 9.11 18.01 -28.81
N GLU A 271 10.09 17.71 -29.68
CA GLU A 271 11.41 18.37 -29.70
C GLU A 271 11.37 19.87 -30.04
N ASP A 272 10.33 20.35 -30.71
CA ASP A 272 10.13 21.75 -31.04
C ASP A 272 9.43 22.55 -29.93
N THR A 273 9.01 21.90 -28.84
CA THR A 273 8.39 22.58 -27.70
C THR A 273 9.44 23.38 -26.91
N LYS A 274 9.19 24.68 -26.74
CA LYS A 274 10.02 25.57 -25.93
C LYS A 274 9.39 25.83 -24.56
N ILE A 275 10.24 25.92 -23.55
CA ILE A 275 9.89 26.15 -22.15
C ILE A 275 10.28 27.58 -21.79
N LEU A 276 9.36 28.34 -21.20
CA LEU A 276 9.64 29.71 -20.75
C LEU A 276 10.44 29.66 -19.45
N THR A 277 11.56 30.36 -19.43
CA THR A 277 12.44 30.54 -18.26
C THR A 277 12.59 32.04 -17.96
N PRO A 278 13.10 32.44 -16.78
CA PRO A 278 13.41 33.84 -16.49
C PRO A 278 14.32 34.50 -17.53
N ASP A 279 15.20 33.74 -18.17
CA ASP A 279 16.14 34.22 -19.19
C ASP A 279 15.57 34.15 -20.62
N GLY A 280 14.30 33.78 -20.77
CA GLY A 280 13.61 33.64 -22.06
C GLY A 280 13.25 32.19 -22.41
N TRP A 281 12.93 31.95 -23.68
CA TRP A 281 12.48 30.64 -24.17
C TRP A 281 13.66 29.69 -24.43
N LYS A 282 13.65 28.51 -23.81
CA LYS A 282 14.65 27.44 -24.00
C LYS A 282 14.02 26.18 -24.61
N SER A 283 14.72 25.52 -25.52
CA SER A 283 14.36 24.20 -26.04
C SER A 283 14.71 23.07 -25.05
N TYR A 284 14.19 21.85 -25.27
CA TYR A 284 14.40 20.72 -24.36
C TYR A 284 15.88 20.35 -24.15
N ASP A 285 16.74 20.60 -25.14
CA ASP A 285 18.19 20.36 -25.12
C ASP A 285 18.97 21.48 -24.42
N GLN A 286 18.33 22.63 -24.19
CA GLN A 286 18.91 23.79 -23.53
C GLN A 286 18.54 23.88 -22.05
N VAL A 287 17.42 23.28 -21.65
CA VAL A 287 16.99 23.21 -20.25
C VAL A 287 17.84 22.17 -19.52
N LYS A 288 18.25 22.50 -18.30
CA LYS A 288 18.99 21.58 -17.42
C LYS A 288 18.25 21.38 -16.11
N VAL A 289 18.50 20.24 -15.46
CA VAL A 289 18.10 20.05 -14.06
C VAL A 289 18.72 21.17 -13.23
N GLY A 290 17.90 21.83 -12.42
CA GLY A 290 18.25 23.04 -11.67
C GLY A 290 17.80 24.36 -12.30
N ASP A 291 17.42 24.38 -13.59
CA ASP A 291 16.89 25.59 -14.22
C ASP A 291 15.54 26.00 -13.61
N ILE A 292 15.27 27.30 -13.55
CA ILE A 292 13.96 27.84 -13.17
C ILE A 292 13.11 27.97 -14.44
N ILE A 293 11.89 27.45 -14.39
CA ILE A 293 10.89 27.52 -15.47
C ILE A 293 9.60 28.14 -14.94
N TYR A 294 8.82 28.74 -15.82
CA TYR A 294 7.47 29.19 -15.50
C TYR A 294 6.45 28.07 -15.75
N THR A 295 5.53 27.88 -14.81
CA THR A 295 4.44 26.91 -14.86
C THR A 295 3.12 27.58 -14.51
N PHE A 296 1.99 27.06 -14.99
CA PHE A 296 0.67 27.58 -14.65
C PHE A 296 0.09 26.83 -13.45
N ASN A 297 -0.21 27.54 -12.36
CA ASN A 297 -0.79 26.96 -11.17
C ASN A 297 -2.32 26.82 -11.34
N LEU A 298 -2.84 25.60 -11.22
CA LEU A 298 -4.26 25.31 -11.42
C LEU A 298 -5.16 25.76 -10.26
N GLU A 299 -4.61 26.02 -9.08
CA GLU A 299 -5.36 26.48 -7.91
C GLU A 299 -5.48 28.00 -7.89
N THR A 300 -4.39 28.70 -8.19
CA THR A 300 -4.36 30.18 -8.17
C THR A 300 -4.70 30.80 -9.53
N HIS A 301 -4.60 30.03 -10.61
CA HIS A 301 -4.68 30.51 -11.99
C HIS A 301 -3.60 31.54 -12.36
N GLU A 302 -2.45 31.51 -11.69
CA GLU A 302 -1.32 32.40 -11.93
C GLU A 302 -0.09 31.63 -12.44
N ILE A 303 0.86 32.37 -13.03
CA ILE A 303 2.16 31.81 -13.44
C ILE A 303 3.08 31.78 -12.22
N GLU A 304 3.64 30.60 -11.91
CA GLU A 304 4.59 30.38 -10.82
C GLU A 304 5.94 29.85 -11.33
N MET A 305 7.01 30.19 -10.62
CA MET A 305 8.36 29.69 -10.91
C MET A 305 8.60 28.34 -10.24
N LYS A 306 9.09 27.36 -11.00
CA LYS A 306 9.51 26.04 -10.48
C LYS A 306 10.89 25.66 -10.98
N THR A 307 11.62 24.95 -10.13
CA THR A 307 12.91 24.37 -10.50
C THR A 307 12.70 23.04 -11.23
N VAL A 308 13.37 22.86 -12.36
CA VAL A 308 13.41 21.59 -13.11
C VAL A 308 14.16 20.57 -12.28
N LYS A 309 13.47 19.48 -11.90
CA LYS A 309 14.07 18.40 -11.09
C LYS A 309 14.66 17.27 -11.95
N ASP A 310 14.02 16.97 -13.09
CA ASP A 310 14.40 15.87 -13.98
C ASP A 310 14.05 16.23 -15.43
N ILE A 311 14.77 15.63 -16.39
CA ILE A 311 14.52 15.77 -17.82
C ILE A 311 14.52 14.39 -18.47
N PHE A 312 13.48 14.10 -19.26
CA PHE A 312 13.32 12.82 -19.93
C PHE A 312 13.11 12.99 -21.43
N VAL A 313 14.02 12.43 -22.24
CA VAL A 313 13.99 12.55 -23.70
C VAL A 313 13.89 11.16 -24.33
N ARG A 314 12.90 10.95 -25.20
CA ARG A 314 12.74 9.72 -25.99
C ARG A 314 12.55 10.06 -27.47
N LYS A 315 13.16 9.27 -28.35
CA LYS A 315 12.89 9.33 -29.79
C LYS A 315 11.53 8.70 -30.07
N TYR A 316 10.71 9.37 -30.89
CA TYR A 316 9.40 8.90 -31.33
C TYR A 316 9.30 9.07 -32.85
N GLN A 317 8.82 8.03 -33.54
CA GLN A 317 8.55 8.05 -34.98
C GLN A 317 7.11 7.60 -35.22
N GLY A 318 6.28 8.50 -35.76
CA GLY A 318 4.87 8.23 -35.99
C GLY A 318 4.05 9.49 -36.20
N LYS A 319 2.73 9.32 -36.29
CA LYS A 319 1.78 10.44 -36.41
C LYS A 319 1.87 11.32 -35.16
N MET A 320 1.80 12.64 -35.34
CA MET A 320 1.70 13.64 -34.27
C MET A 320 0.52 14.59 -34.54
N TYR A 321 -0.07 15.13 -33.47
CA TYR A 321 -1.14 16.13 -33.50
C TYR A 321 -0.53 17.51 -33.22
N ASN A 322 -0.80 18.49 -34.09
CA ASN A 322 -0.43 19.87 -33.85
C ASN A 322 -1.59 20.64 -33.21
N LEU A 323 -1.44 21.01 -31.95
CA LEU A 323 -2.34 21.88 -31.23
C LEU A 323 -1.92 23.33 -31.48
N ARG A 324 -2.56 23.99 -32.45
CA ARG A 324 -2.23 25.36 -32.87
C ARG A 324 -3.38 26.34 -32.65
N ASN A 325 -3.08 27.49 -32.03
CA ASN A 325 -3.96 28.64 -31.90
C ASN A 325 -3.12 29.95 -31.89
N ARG A 326 -3.73 31.09 -31.51
CA ARG A 326 -3.06 32.41 -31.51
C ARG A 326 -1.87 32.51 -30.54
N THR A 327 -1.86 31.75 -29.45
CA THR A 327 -0.85 31.82 -28.38
C THR A 327 -0.06 30.52 -28.18
N GLN A 328 -0.42 29.44 -28.88
CA GLN A 328 0.19 28.12 -28.74
C GLN A 328 0.40 27.45 -30.11
N ASN A 329 1.54 26.81 -30.30
CA ASN A 329 1.84 25.94 -31.43
C ASN A 329 2.64 24.76 -30.87
N GLN A 330 1.96 23.65 -30.60
CA GLN A 330 2.53 22.53 -29.85
C GLN A 330 2.25 21.21 -30.57
N LEU A 331 3.31 20.48 -30.87
CA LEU A 331 3.22 19.13 -31.44
C LEU A 331 3.18 18.10 -30.31
N VAL A 332 2.22 17.18 -30.36
CA VAL A 332 2.10 16.12 -29.35
C VAL A 332 1.86 14.77 -30.02
N SER A 333 2.37 13.70 -29.43
CA SER A 333 1.98 12.36 -29.85
C SER A 333 0.49 12.09 -29.56
N PRO A 334 -0.13 11.13 -30.27
CA PRO A 334 -1.44 10.60 -29.91
C PRO A 334 -1.55 10.26 -28.42
N HIS A 335 -2.72 10.49 -27.82
CA HIS A 335 -3.06 10.17 -26.41
C HIS A 335 -2.37 11.02 -25.34
N HIS A 336 -1.74 12.13 -25.73
CA HIS A 336 -1.18 13.10 -24.80
C HIS A 336 -2.28 13.91 -24.10
N ARG A 337 -2.29 13.96 -22.75
CA ARG A 337 -3.31 14.65 -21.95
C ARG A 337 -2.91 16.10 -21.67
N VAL A 338 -3.41 17.10 -22.40
CA VAL A 338 -3.06 18.53 -22.20
C VAL A 338 -4.17 19.25 -21.42
N VAL A 339 -3.82 20.08 -20.43
CA VAL A 339 -4.76 21.03 -19.80
C VAL A 339 -4.64 22.36 -20.53
N ARG A 340 -5.78 22.89 -20.98
CA ARG A 340 -5.86 24.17 -21.70
C ARG A 340 -6.92 25.05 -21.04
N GLN A 341 -6.60 26.32 -20.83
CA GLN A 341 -7.61 27.34 -20.56
C GLN A 341 -8.41 27.58 -21.85
N VAL A 342 -9.73 27.37 -21.78
CA VAL A 342 -10.63 27.69 -22.90
C VAL A 342 -10.70 29.20 -22.99
N PHE A 343 -10.05 29.77 -24.01
CA PHE A 343 -10.26 31.16 -24.38
C PHE A 343 -11.47 31.19 -25.31
N ASN A 344 -12.55 31.86 -24.87
CA ASN A 344 -13.71 32.15 -25.71
C ASN A 344 -13.34 33.11 -26.84
#